data_AF-F0J8E7-F1
#
_entry.id   AF-F0J8E7-F1
#
_cell.length_a   1.000
_cell.length_b   1.000
_cell.length_c   1.000
_cell.angle_alpha   90.00
_cell.angle_beta   90.00
_cell.angle_gamma   90.00
#
_symmetry.space_group_name_H-M   'P 1'
#
loop_
_entity.id
_entity.type
_entity.pdbx_description
1 polymer ?
#
loop_
_entity_poly.entity_id
_entity_poly.type
_entity_poly.pdbx_seq_one_letter_code
_entity_poly.pdbx_strand_id
1 'polypeptide(L)'
;MRSSVDMNLLLLILSVCLQASFLAVSGRSLKEGECEVCTGVLKKLHDRLQVEERTNEDSITAGFMEFCKTAKGPEHRFCYYVG
;
A
#
# COMPACT_ATOMS: atom_id res chain seq x y z
N MET A 1 -9.87 22.71 42.29
CA MET A 1 -9.32 21.39 41.90
C MET A 1 -10.28 20.48 41.14
N ARG A 2 -11.61 20.72 41.11
CA ARG A 2 -12.57 19.86 40.37
C ARG A 2 -12.61 20.15 38.86
N SER A 3 -12.58 21.42 38.45
CA SER A 3 -12.57 21.82 37.03
C SER A 3 -11.31 21.46 36.24
N SER A 4 -10.16 21.25 36.90
CA SER A 4 -8.91 20.84 36.25
C SER A 4 -8.89 19.35 35.91
N VAL A 5 -9.64 18.51 36.63
CA VAL A 5 -9.74 17.07 36.38
C VAL A 5 -10.71 16.78 35.23
N ASP A 6 -11.81 17.54 35.14
CA ASP A 6 -12.77 17.44 34.03
C ASP A 6 -12.16 17.84 32.67
N MET A 7 -11.34 18.89 32.64
CA MET A 7 -10.63 19.33 31.42
C MET A 7 -9.60 18.29 30.96
N ASN A 8 -8.82 17.73 31.89
CA ASN A 8 -7.85 16.68 31.58
C ASN A 8 -8.53 15.36 31.17
N LEU A 9 -9.67 15.02 31.79
CA LEU A 9 -10.46 13.86 31.41
C LEU A 9 -11.06 14.01 30.01
N LEU A 10 -11.55 15.20 29.66
CA LEU A 10 -12.04 15.51 28.31
C LEU A 10 -10.93 15.43 27.26
N LEU A 11 -9.74 15.94 27.57
CA LEU A 11 -8.55 15.86 26.72
C LEU A 11 -8.10 14.40 26.48
N LEU A 12 -8.16 13.56 27.51
CA LEU A 12 -7.83 12.13 27.38
C LEU A 12 -8.87 11.37 26.55
N ILE A 13 -10.16 11.70 26.66
CA ILE A 13 -11.20 11.08 25.84
C ILE A 13 -11.01 11.45 24.36
N LEU A 14 -10.73 12.73 24.07
CA LEU A 14 -10.47 13.20 22.70
C LEU A 14 -9.24 12.52 22.06
N SER A 15 -8.16 12.33 22.80
CA SER A 15 -6.96 11.67 22.27
C SER A 15 -7.19 10.19 21.95
N VAL A 16 -7.91 9.47 22.81
CA VAL A 16 -8.25 8.06 22.61
C VAL A 16 -9.20 7.88 21.42
N CYS A 17 -10.21 8.76 21.28
CA CYS A 17 -11.11 8.76 20.13
C CYS A 17 -10.35 8.98 18.81
N LEU A 18 -9.37 9.88 18.79
CA LEU A 18 -8.56 10.14 17.60
C LEU A 18 -7.71 8.93 17.20
N GLN A 19 -7.07 8.27 18.17
CA GLN A 19 -6.29 7.06 17.92
C GLN A 19 -7.15 5.89 17.43
N ALA A 20 -8.34 5.69 17.99
CA ALA A 20 -9.27 4.65 17.55
C ALA A 20 -9.74 4.86 16.10
N SER A 21 -9.94 6.11 15.71
CA SER A 21 -10.37 6.49 14.36
C SER A 21 -9.28 6.19 13.31
N PHE A 22 -8.02 6.42 13.67
CA PHE A 22 -6.87 6.14 12.81
C PHE A 22 -6.72 4.63 12.54
N LEU A 23 -6.82 3.80 13.59
CA LEU A 23 -6.73 2.34 13.45
C LEU A 23 -7.85 1.75 12.56
N ALA A 24 -9.05 2.34 12.59
CA ALA A 24 -10.17 1.87 11.77
C ALA A 24 -9.97 2.09 10.26
N VAL A 25 -9.09 3.01 9.86
CA VAL A 25 -8.75 3.29 8.47
C VAL A 25 -7.57 2.46 7.96
N SER A 26 -6.60 2.14 8.83
CA SER A 26 -5.34 1.49 8.41
C SER A 26 -5.48 0.02 8.00
N GLY A 27 -6.61 -0.62 8.32
CA GLY A 27 -6.84 -2.06 8.12
C GLY A 27 -7.79 -2.44 6.99
N ARG A 28 -8.21 -1.49 6.13
CA ARG A 28 -9.05 -1.83 4.98
C ARG A 28 -8.20 -2.54 3.93
N SER A 29 -8.21 -3.88 3.98
CA SER A 29 -7.79 -4.68 2.83
C SER A 29 -8.55 -4.20 1.61
N LEU A 30 -7.87 -4.08 0.46
CA LEU A 30 -8.49 -3.66 -0.78
C LEU A 30 -9.69 -4.57 -1.05
N LYS A 31 -10.83 -3.97 -1.42
CA LYS A 31 -12.00 -4.79 -1.76
C LYS A 31 -11.66 -5.68 -2.96
N GLU A 32 -12.32 -6.82 -3.06
CA GLU A 32 -12.24 -7.68 -4.25
C GLU A 32 -12.50 -6.83 -5.51
N GLY A 33 -11.54 -6.80 -6.44
CA GLY A 33 -11.58 -6.00 -7.67
C GLY A 33 -10.98 -4.59 -7.57
N GLU A 34 -10.71 -4.06 -6.37
CA GLU A 34 -9.92 -2.84 -6.24
C GLU A 34 -8.45 -3.12 -6.58
N CYS A 35 -7.88 -2.28 -7.45
CA CYS A 35 -6.48 -2.40 -7.91
C CYS A 35 -6.13 -3.73 -8.60
N GLU A 36 -7.10 -4.45 -9.18
CA GLU A 36 -6.91 -5.76 -9.84
C GLU A 36 -5.69 -5.79 -10.78
N VAL A 37 -5.53 -4.76 -11.62
CA VAL A 37 -4.38 -4.65 -12.54
C VAL A 37 -3.07 -4.42 -11.78
N CYS A 38 -3.08 -3.56 -10.76
CA CYS A 38 -1.88 -3.25 -9.98
C CYS A 38 -1.37 -4.48 -9.21
N THR A 39 -2.24 -5.14 -8.45
CA THR A 39 -1.86 -6.34 -7.68
C THR A 39 -1.50 -7.50 -8.60
N GLY A 40 -2.20 -7.65 -9.73
CA GLY A 40 -1.88 -8.65 -10.75
C GLY A 40 -0.49 -8.45 -11.36
N VAL A 41 -0.13 -7.23 -11.72
CA VAL A 41 1.21 -6.90 -12.24
C VAL A 41 2.27 -7.14 -11.17
N LEU A 42 2.07 -6.63 -9.95
CA LEU A 42 3.04 -6.78 -8.86
C LEU A 42 3.29 -8.25 -8.50
N LYS A 43 2.25 -9.08 -8.47
CA LYS A 43 2.38 -10.53 -8.26
C LYS A 43 3.19 -11.19 -9.38
N LYS A 44 2.86 -10.89 -10.64
CA LYS A 44 3.60 -11.40 -11.81
C LYS A 44 5.06 -10.96 -11.86
N LEU A 45 5.37 -9.76 -11.36
CA LEU A 45 6.74 -9.29 -11.22
C LEU A 45 7.46 -10.05 -10.10
N HIS A 46 6.83 -10.16 -8.93
CA HIS A 46 7.37 -10.89 -7.79
C HIS A 46 7.69 -12.35 -8.13
N ASP A 47 6.81 -13.02 -8.86
CA ASP A 47 6.98 -14.41 -9.29
C ASP A 47 8.09 -14.59 -10.34
N ARG A 48 8.45 -13.53 -11.08
CA ARG A 48 9.57 -13.56 -12.04
C ARG A 48 10.93 -13.37 -11.39
N LEU A 49 11.00 -12.60 -10.32
CA LEU A 49 12.25 -12.29 -9.63
C LEU A 49 12.66 -13.43 -8.69
N GLN A 50 13.96 -13.73 -8.67
CA GLN A 50 14.57 -14.61 -7.67
C GLN A 50 14.49 -13.98 -6.27
N VAL A 51 14.66 -14.80 -5.23
CA VAL A 51 14.47 -14.34 -3.83
C VAL A 51 15.44 -13.21 -3.49
N GLU A 52 16.66 -13.30 -3.98
CA GLU A 52 17.75 -12.35 -3.79
C GLU A 52 17.51 -11.04 -4.55
N GLU A 53 16.84 -11.12 -5.70
CA GLU A 53 16.51 -9.98 -6.55
C GLU A 53 15.35 -9.14 -5.97
N ARG A 54 14.43 -9.76 -5.22
CA ARG A 54 13.24 -9.09 -4.65
C ARG A 54 13.54 -8.01 -3.62
N THR A 55 14.77 -7.95 -3.12
CA THR A 55 15.22 -6.93 -2.16
C THR A 55 16.23 -5.95 -2.74
N ASN A 56 16.64 -6.13 -4.00
CA ASN A 56 17.58 -5.25 -4.69
C ASN A 56 16.83 -4.33 -5.66
N GLU A 57 16.91 -3.02 -5.43
CA GLU A 57 16.17 -2.01 -6.21
C GLU A 57 16.50 -2.05 -7.71
N ASP A 58 17.78 -2.21 -8.07
CA ASP A 58 18.23 -2.25 -9.47
C ASP A 58 17.69 -3.51 -10.17
N SER A 59 17.75 -4.67 -9.49
CA SER A 59 17.20 -5.93 -10.02
C SER A 59 15.69 -5.86 -10.20
N ILE A 60 14.96 -5.27 -9.24
CA ILE A 60 13.51 -5.08 -9.34
C ILE A 60 13.19 -4.17 -10.52
N THR A 61 13.89 -3.06 -10.66
CA THR A 61 13.70 -2.10 -11.75
C THR A 61 13.99 -2.75 -13.10
N ALA A 62 15.10 -3.47 -13.24
CA ALA A 62 15.42 -4.19 -14.47
C ALA A 62 14.36 -5.25 -14.83
N GLY A 63 13.90 -6.03 -13.85
CA GLY A 63 12.83 -7.01 -14.05
C GLY A 63 11.50 -6.37 -14.42
N PHE A 64 11.17 -5.20 -13.84
CA PHE A 64 9.97 -4.45 -14.18
C PHE A 64 10.02 -3.91 -15.61
N MET A 65 11.16 -3.36 -16.03
CA MET A 65 11.35 -2.90 -17.41
C MET A 65 11.21 -4.05 -18.41
N GLU A 66 11.76 -5.23 -18.10
CA GLU A 66 11.62 -6.41 -18.96
C GLU A 66 10.18 -6.94 -19.02
N PHE A 67 9.47 -6.92 -17.89
CA PHE A 67 8.04 -7.20 -17.85
C PHE A 67 7.26 -6.28 -18.81
N CYS A 68 7.50 -4.98 -18.73
CA CYS A 68 6.76 -3.97 -19.49
C CYS A 68 6.97 -4.04 -21.01
N LYS A 69 8.10 -4.57 -21.49
CA LYS A 69 8.35 -4.79 -22.93
C LYS A 69 7.38 -5.79 -23.56
N THR A 70 6.89 -6.75 -22.79
CA THR A 70 6.00 -7.81 -23.27
C THR A 70 4.55 -7.65 -22.82
N ALA A 71 4.29 -6.71 -21.90
CA ALA A 71 2.97 -6.41 -21.38
C ALA A 71 2.03 -5.90 -22.49
N LYS A 72 0.75 -6.31 -22.41
CA LYS A 72 -0.31 -5.94 -23.37
C LYS A 72 -1.57 -5.50 -22.63
N GLY A 73 -2.41 -4.72 -23.31
CA GLY A 73 -3.72 -4.33 -22.78
C GLY A 73 -3.61 -3.55 -21.46
N PRO A 74 -4.38 -3.92 -20.41
CA PRO A 74 -4.37 -3.20 -19.13
C PRO A 74 -3.00 -3.13 -18.44
N GLU A 75 -2.18 -4.18 -18.56
CA GLU A 75 -0.83 -4.21 -17.97
C GLU A 75 0.13 -3.26 -18.67
N HIS A 76 0.00 -3.12 -20.00
CA HIS A 76 0.77 -2.14 -20.76
C HIS A 76 0.42 -0.70 -20.35
N ARG A 77 -0.86 -0.43 -20.09
CA ARG A 77 -1.30 0.87 -19.56
C ARG A 77 -0.76 1.10 -18.13
N PHE A 78 -0.72 0.07 -17.30
CA PHE A 78 -0.10 0.16 -15.97
C PHE A 78 1.38 0.54 -16.07
N CYS A 79 2.15 -0.12 -16.92
CA CYS A 79 3.55 0.22 -17.17
C CYS A 79 3.73 1.69 -17.56
N TYR A 80 2.90 2.20 -18.48
CA TYR A 80 2.95 3.61 -18.87
C TYR A 80 2.74 4.59 -17.71
N TYR A 81 1.93 4.24 -16.71
CA TYR A 81 1.68 5.11 -15.56
C TYR A 81 2.75 5.03 -14.47
N VAL A 82 3.43 3.89 -14.34
CA VAL A 82 4.42 3.66 -13.29
C VAL A 82 5.84 3.98 -13.73
N GLY A 83 6.20 3.67 -14.99
CA GLY A 83 7.53 3.89 -15.56
C GLY A 83 8.32 2.60 -15.68
#